data_AF-A0A0D7P3Y7-F1
#
_entry.id   AF-A0A0D7P3Y7-F1
#
_cell.length_a   1.000
_cell.length_b   1.000
_cell.length_c   1.000
_cell.angle_alpha   90.00
_cell.angle_beta   90.00
_cell.angle_gamma   90.00
#
_symmetry.space_group_name_H-M   'P 1'
#
loop_
_entity.id
_entity.type
_entity.pdbx_description
1 polymer ?
#
loop_
_entity_poly.entity_id
_entity_poly.type
_entity_poly.pdbx_seq_one_letter_code
_entity_poly.pdbx_strand_id
1 'polypeptide(L)'
;MSSKKEIVPWGSAIAGDVLSVFQVPGGGFLGKLGDKYLERKQKEAAEILIDELRKGSTEPADISEHEVDPLIEIIYRFSKAVADGAARKNLKLLAQIIAGLKRNKALDPDEFRRWASILEQMTRDELMLIGKAIALSRKINEAGDKPSFDFFSILQEEMKAAGYGKEVSSLYASVSRTGLLVPVSAFGGLNYTPSPWLDELGRLASIEDVLKPES
;
A
#
# COMPACT_ATOMS: atom_id res chain seq x y z
N MET A 1 -29.64 -6.44 39.48
CA MET A 1 -28.34 -6.76 38.85
C MET A 1 -28.56 -6.88 37.35
N SER A 2 -28.18 -5.86 36.58
CA SER A 2 -28.18 -5.91 35.12
C SER A 2 -26.85 -5.32 34.66
N SER A 3 -25.89 -6.19 34.36
CA SER A 3 -24.59 -5.78 33.83
C SER A 3 -24.78 -5.41 32.36
N LYS A 4 -24.64 -4.11 32.06
CA LYS A 4 -24.51 -3.62 30.69
C LYS A 4 -23.19 -4.15 30.13
N LYS A 5 -23.26 -4.94 29.05
CA LYS A 5 -22.10 -5.29 28.22
C LYS A 5 -21.66 -4.03 27.48
N GLU A 6 -20.54 -3.46 27.89
CA GLU A 6 -19.85 -2.42 27.11
C GLU A 6 -19.18 -3.09 25.91
N ILE A 7 -19.58 -2.65 24.71
CA ILE A 7 -18.99 -3.04 23.44
C ILE A 7 -17.73 -2.19 23.27
N VAL A 8 -16.56 -2.79 23.46
CA VAL A 8 -15.28 -2.12 23.22
C VAL A 8 -15.03 -2.05 21.70
N PRO A 9 -14.65 -0.89 21.12
CA PRO A 9 -14.40 -0.76 19.68
C PRO A 9 -13.13 -1.51 19.28
N TRP A 10 -13.20 -2.27 18.19
CA TRP A 10 -12.19 -3.21 17.69
C TRP A 10 -10.81 -2.61 17.35
N GLY A 11 -10.64 -1.29 17.38
CA GLY A 11 -9.38 -0.62 17.06
C GLY A 11 -8.34 -0.59 18.17
N SER A 12 -8.76 -0.66 19.44
CA SER A 12 -7.83 -0.63 20.58
C SER A 12 -7.07 -1.95 20.77
N ALA A 13 -7.54 -3.02 20.13
CA ALA A 13 -7.02 -4.38 20.29
C ALA A 13 -5.82 -4.70 19.39
N ILE A 14 -5.50 -3.90 18.38
CA ILE A 14 -4.49 -4.23 17.34
C ILE A 14 -3.22 -3.38 17.51
N ALA A 15 -3.37 -2.19 18.10
CA ALA A 15 -2.26 -1.30 18.39
C ALA A 15 -1.20 -1.95 19.30
N GLY A 16 -1.59 -2.82 20.24
CA GLY A 16 -0.69 -3.40 21.24
C GLY A 16 0.54 -4.12 20.68
N ASP A 17 0.37 -5.05 19.74
CA ASP A 17 1.47 -5.89 19.25
C ASP A 17 2.44 -5.11 18.35
N VAL A 18 1.96 -4.14 17.56
CA VAL A 18 2.81 -3.26 16.75
C VAL A 18 3.55 -2.26 17.64
N LEU A 19 2.89 -1.72 18.67
CA LEU A 19 3.50 -0.80 19.64
C LEU A 19 4.55 -1.50 20.52
N SER A 20 4.42 -2.81 20.74
CA SER A 20 5.42 -3.61 21.46
C SER A 20 6.75 -3.74 20.70
N VAL A 21 6.72 -3.76 19.35
CA VAL A 21 7.92 -3.70 18.49
C VAL A 21 8.66 -2.36 18.65
N PHE A 22 7.97 -1.31 19.07
CA PHE A 22 8.51 0.04 19.27
C PHE A 22 8.70 0.42 20.75
N GLN A 23 8.77 -0.56 21.66
CA GLN A 23 9.06 -0.35 23.09
C GLN A 23 8.12 0.64 23.82
N VAL A 24 6.88 0.82 23.35
CA VAL A 24 5.90 1.68 24.02
C VAL A 24 5.33 0.95 25.25
N PRO A 25 5.46 1.47 26.50
CA PRO A 25 4.99 0.79 27.70
C PRO A 25 3.46 0.63 27.73
N GLY A 26 2.96 -0.60 27.86
CA GLY A 26 1.53 -0.90 28.09
C GLY A 26 0.76 -1.56 26.93
N GLY A 27 1.40 -1.86 25.80
CA GLY A 27 0.75 -2.41 24.61
C GLY A 27 0.56 -3.93 24.58
N GLY A 28 -0.37 -4.48 25.37
CA GLY A 28 -0.73 -5.90 25.27
C GLY A 28 -2.19 -6.09 24.85
N PHE A 29 -2.45 -6.59 23.63
CA PHE A 29 -3.75 -7.18 23.30
C PHE A 29 -3.76 -7.99 21.99
N LEU A 30 -4.15 -9.26 22.06
CA LEU A 30 -4.91 -9.98 21.01
C LEU A 30 -5.77 -11.02 21.71
N GLY A 31 -7.05 -10.72 21.92
CA GLY A 31 -7.98 -11.68 22.51
C GLY A 31 -9.43 -11.22 22.51
N LYS A 32 -10.20 -11.73 21.53
CA LYS A 32 -11.38 -12.61 21.71
C LYS A 32 -12.53 -12.32 20.73
N LEU A 33 -12.93 -13.42 20.07
CA LEU A 33 -14.14 -13.73 19.28
C LEU A 33 -14.23 -13.24 17.82
N GLY A 34 -14.11 -14.21 16.89
CA GLY A 34 -14.69 -14.19 15.54
C GLY A 34 -13.96 -15.15 14.59
N ASP A 35 -14.63 -16.21 14.12
CA ASP A 35 -14.21 -17.28 13.17
C ASP A 35 -12.70 -17.53 12.99
N LYS A 36 -12.24 -18.77 13.23
CA LYS A 36 -10.84 -19.24 13.06
C LYS A 36 -10.16 -18.79 11.75
N TYR A 37 -10.95 -18.55 10.70
CA TYR A 37 -10.49 -17.95 9.43
C TYR A 37 -10.02 -16.50 9.58
N LEU A 38 -10.81 -15.66 10.24
CA LEU A 38 -10.50 -14.25 10.48
C LEU A 38 -9.32 -14.10 11.43
N GLU A 39 -9.25 -14.92 12.49
CA GLU A 39 -8.08 -14.98 13.39
C GLU A 39 -6.79 -15.31 12.62
N ARG A 40 -6.83 -16.30 11.72
CA ARG A 40 -5.68 -16.66 10.88
C ARG A 40 -5.30 -15.50 9.95
N LYS A 41 -6.27 -14.88 9.28
CA LYS A 41 -6.05 -13.73 8.39
C LYS A 41 -5.45 -12.53 9.13
N GLN A 42 -5.91 -12.24 10.33
CA GLN A 42 -5.37 -11.17 11.19
C GLN A 42 -3.93 -11.47 11.59
N LYS A 43 -3.63 -12.71 11.99
CA LYS A 43 -2.27 -13.13 12.34
C LYS A 43 -1.32 -13.00 11.15
N GLU A 44 -1.72 -13.50 9.98
CA GLU A 44 -0.92 -13.36 8.74
C GLU A 44 -0.66 -11.88 8.39
N ALA A 45 -1.67 -11.01 8.54
CA ALA A 45 -1.53 -9.59 8.26
C ALA A 45 -0.62 -8.88 9.29
N ALA A 46 -0.69 -9.26 10.56
CA ALA A 46 0.19 -8.75 11.60
C ALA A 46 1.65 -9.15 11.35
N GLU A 47 1.90 -10.41 10.96
CA GLU A 47 3.22 -10.90 10.58
C GLU A 47 3.78 -10.10 9.38
N ILE A 48 2.97 -9.88 8.34
CA ILE A 48 3.35 -9.05 7.19
C ILE A 48 3.73 -7.64 7.61
N LEU A 49 2.91 -7.01 8.47
CA LEU A 49 3.17 -5.66 8.95
C LEU A 49 4.47 -5.58 9.74
N ILE A 50 4.67 -6.51 10.69
CA ILE A 50 5.88 -6.58 11.51
C ILE A 50 7.12 -6.79 10.63
N ASP A 51 7.04 -7.68 9.64
CA ASP A 51 8.16 -7.97 8.74
C ASP A 51 8.56 -6.76 7.89
N GLU A 52 7.59 -6.04 7.31
CA GLU A 52 7.89 -4.84 6.52
C GLU A 52 8.38 -3.68 7.40
N LEU A 53 7.83 -3.50 8.61
CA LEU A 53 8.32 -2.52 9.57
C LEU A 53 9.77 -2.81 9.99
N ARG A 54 10.13 -4.09 10.19
CA ARG A 54 11.50 -4.51 10.51
C ARG A 54 12.45 -4.25 9.35
N LYS A 55 12.06 -4.56 8.11
CA LYS A 55 12.89 -4.25 6.92
C LYS A 55 13.14 -2.76 6.75
N GLY A 56 12.17 -1.94 7.14
CA GLY A 56 12.26 -0.48 7.11
C GLY A 56 13.05 0.14 8.26
N SER A 57 13.40 -0.63 9.31
CA SER A 57 14.04 -0.13 10.53
C SER A 57 15.48 -0.65 10.64
N THR A 58 16.48 0.23 10.47
CA THR A 58 17.89 -0.10 10.73
C THR A 58 18.30 0.08 12.20
N GLU A 59 17.45 0.72 12.99
CA GLU A 59 17.59 0.91 14.45
C GLU A 59 16.24 0.63 15.12
N PRO A 60 16.18 0.33 16.45
CA PRO A 60 14.92 0.32 17.18
C PRO A 60 14.29 1.69 16.99
N ALA A 61 13.25 1.75 16.15
CA ALA A 61 12.75 3.03 15.69
C ALA A 61 11.97 3.69 16.82
N ASP A 62 12.63 4.58 17.55
CA ASP A 62 12.00 5.48 18.52
C ASP A 62 10.79 6.12 17.85
N ILE A 63 9.60 5.68 18.27
CA ILE A 63 8.37 6.40 18.00
C ILE A 63 8.36 7.53 19.00
N SER A 64 8.40 8.75 18.47
CA SER A 64 8.19 9.91 19.32
C SER A 64 6.74 9.96 19.82
N GLU A 65 6.48 10.58 20.97
CA GLU A 65 5.13 10.65 21.54
C GLU A 65 4.11 11.25 20.55
N HIS A 66 4.54 12.17 19.68
CA HIS A 66 3.68 12.80 18.68
C HIS A 66 3.33 11.90 17.48
N GLU A 67 4.04 10.78 17.29
CA GLU A 67 3.79 9.80 16.23
C GLU A 67 2.88 8.66 16.68
N VAL A 68 2.63 8.52 17.99
CA VAL A 68 1.83 7.42 18.56
C VAL A 68 0.39 7.46 18.04
N ASP A 69 -0.28 8.60 18.17
CA ASP A 69 -1.68 8.75 17.75
C ASP A 69 -1.86 8.55 16.23
N PRO A 70 -1.04 9.20 15.36
CA PRO A 70 -1.07 8.91 13.92
C PRO A 70 -0.85 7.43 13.58
N LEU A 71 0.10 6.77 14.25
CA LEU A 71 0.37 5.37 13.99
C LEU A 71 -0.81 4.47 14.40
N ILE A 72 -1.45 4.73 15.54
CA ILE A 72 -2.64 3.98 15.98
C ILE A 72 -3.75 4.08 14.93
N GLU A 73 -3.98 5.27 14.39
CA GLU A 73 -4.99 5.50 13.37
C GLU A 73 -4.69 4.74 12.06
N ILE A 74 -3.43 4.76 11.64
CA ILE A 74 -2.94 4.01 10.48
C ILE A 74 -3.13 2.50 10.69
N ILE A 75 -2.74 1.97 11.84
CA ILE A 75 -2.92 0.55 12.20
C ILE A 75 -4.40 0.18 12.19
N TYR A 76 -5.27 1.05 12.70
CA TYR A 76 -6.71 0.80 12.68
C TYR A 76 -7.24 0.69 11.25
N ARG A 77 -6.87 1.63 10.36
CA ARG A 77 -7.27 1.58 8.94
C ARG A 77 -6.70 0.38 8.20
N PHE A 78 -5.47 -0.04 8.53
CA PHE A 78 -4.87 -1.28 8.01
C PHE A 78 -5.68 -2.51 8.46
N SER A 79 -6.06 -2.59 9.73
CA SER A 79 -6.88 -3.70 10.23
C SER A 79 -8.24 -3.79 9.54
N LYS A 80 -8.82 -2.63 9.19
CA LYS A 80 -10.06 -2.59 8.42
C LYS A 80 -9.88 -3.21 7.04
N ALA A 81 -8.78 -2.92 6.34
CA ALA A 81 -8.46 -3.57 5.06
C ALA A 81 -8.32 -5.10 5.21
N VAL A 82 -7.77 -5.58 6.33
CA VAL A 82 -7.69 -7.01 6.64
C VAL A 82 -9.07 -7.61 6.84
N ALA A 83 -9.92 -6.95 7.63
CA ALA A 83 -11.29 -7.39 7.91
C ALA A 83 -12.17 -7.41 6.65
N ASP A 84 -11.98 -6.44 5.76
CA ASP A 84 -12.66 -6.33 4.46
C ASP A 84 -12.12 -7.35 3.43
N GLY A 85 -11.11 -8.16 3.80
CA GLY A 85 -10.65 -9.29 3.01
C GLY A 85 -9.66 -8.96 1.90
N ALA A 86 -8.93 -7.85 2.02
CA ALA A 86 -7.92 -7.45 1.04
C ALA A 86 -6.94 -8.58 0.69
N ALA A 87 -6.53 -8.63 -0.57
CA ALA A 87 -5.58 -9.64 -1.04
C ALA A 87 -4.25 -9.53 -0.29
N ARG A 88 -3.56 -10.66 -0.07
CA ARG A 88 -2.29 -10.71 0.67
C ARG A 88 -1.24 -9.75 0.10
N LYS A 89 -1.15 -9.65 -1.24
CA LYS A 89 -0.24 -8.72 -1.93
C LYS A 89 -0.57 -7.26 -1.62
N ASN A 90 -1.87 -6.92 -1.57
CA ASN A 90 -2.35 -5.58 -1.27
C ASN A 90 -2.05 -5.23 0.19
N LEU A 91 -2.25 -6.16 1.13
CA LEU A 91 -1.86 -5.99 2.53
C LEU A 91 -0.35 -5.79 2.69
N LYS A 92 0.47 -6.54 1.94
CA LYS A 92 1.92 -6.34 1.93
C LYS A 92 2.31 -4.96 1.40
N LEU A 93 1.66 -4.47 0.35
CA LEU A 93 1.87 -3.09 -0.12
C LEU A 93 1.47 -2.06 0.94
N LEU A 94 0.32 -2.22 1.59
CA LEU A 94 -0.10 -1.30 2.65
C LEU A 94 0.89 -1.30 3.83
N ALA A 95 1.39 -2.47 4.22
CA ALA A 95 2.45 -2.56 5.23
C ALA A 95 3.74 -1.83 4.80
N GLN A 96 4.13 -1.95 3.53
CA GLN A 96 5.26 -1.19 2.97
C GLN A 96 5.01 0.32 2.99
N ILE A 97 3.79 0.78 2.70
CA ILE A 97 3.44 2.21 2.81
C ILE A 97 3.65 2.69 4.25
N ILE A 98 3.18 1.94 5.25
CA ILE A 98 3.36 2.32 6.67
C ILE A 98 4.86 2.44 7.00
N ALA A 99 5.67 1.46 6.59
CA ALA A 99 7.11 1.48 6.78
C ALA A 99 7.78 2.66 6.03
N GLY A 100 7.34 2.97 4.82
CA GLY A 100 7.82 4.07 4.01
C GLY A 100 7.48 5.45 4.60
N LEU A 101 6.25 5.64 5.06
CA LEU A 101 5.79 6.87 5.74
C LEU A 101 6.59 7.10 7.02
N LYS A 102 6.78 6.05 7.82
CA LYS A 102 7.62 6.09 9.02
C LYS A 102 9.07 6.48 8.69
N ARG A 103 9.69 5.80 7.72
CA ARG A 103 11.07 6.10 7.28
C ARG A 103 11.25 7.55 6.83
N ASN A 104 10.22 8.11 6.18
CA ASN A 104 10.24 9.48 5.68
C ASN A 104 9.83 10.52 6.74
N LYS A 105 9.57 10.11 7.99
CA LYS A 105 9.05 10.98 9.07
C LYS A 105 7.78 11.73 8.66
N ALA A 106 6.92 11.04 7.92
CA ALA A 106 5.68 11.56 7.34
C ALA A 106 4.50 10.65 7.73
N LEU A 107 4.41 10.26 9.00
CA LEU A 107 3.27 9.49 9.51
C LEU A 107 2.02 10.37 9.53
N ASP A 108 1.33 10.39 8.39
CA ASP A 108 0.06 11.08 8.20
C ASP A 108 -1.06 10.05 7.93
N PRO A 109 -2.08 9.95 8.82
CA PRO A 109 -3.21 9.05 8.63
C PRO A 109 -4.02 9.32 7.36
N ASP A 110 -4.14 10.57 6.93
CA ASP A 110 -4.90 10.92 5.73
C ASP A 110 -4.15 10.49 4.47
N GLU A 111 -2.82 10.62 4.47
CA GLU A 111 -1.99 10.07 3.40
C GLU A 111 -2.12 8.55 3.32
N PHE A 112 -2.04 7.85 4.46
CA PHE A 112 -2.25 6.41 4.49
C PHE A 112 -3.66 6.00 4.03
N ARG A 113 -4.70 6.73 4.43
CA ARG A 113 -6.09 6.47 4.02
C ARG A 113 -6.26 6.56 2.50
N ARG A 114 -5.61 7.52 1.85
CA ARG A 114 -5.58 7.62 0.38
C ARG A 114 -4.99 6.35 -0.22
N TRP A 115 -3.81 5.92 0.25
CA TRP A 115 -3.18 4.69 -0.22
C TRP A 115 -4.04 3.44 0.03
N ALA A 116 -4.64 3.33 1.21
CA ALA A 116 -5.55 2.26 1.55
C ALA A 116 -6.78 2.22 0.62
N SER A 117 -7.36 3.37 0.30
CA SER A 117 -8.51 3.45 -0.62
C SER A 117 -8.19 3.01 -2.05
N ILE A 118 -6.93 3.19 -2.48
CA ILE A 118 -6.47 2.82 -3.83
C ILE A 118 -6.07 1.35 -3.86
N LEU A 119 -5.15 0.93 -2.99
CA LEU A 119 -4.46 -0.35 -3.10
C LEU A 119 -5.29 -1.53 -2.61
N GLU A 120 -6.22 -1.32 -1.67
CA GLU A 120 -7.03 -2.41 -1.10
C GLU A 120 -7.83 -3.16 -2.16
N GLN A 121 -8.37 -2.44 -3.14
CA GLN A 121 -9.27 -2.96 -4.17
C GLN A 121 -8.57 -3.21 -5.51
N MET A 122 -7.26 -2.94 -5.60
CA MET A 122 -6.52 -3.18 -6.83
C MET A 122 -6.40 -4.67 -7.16
N THR A 123 -6.71 -4.98 -8.41
CA THR A 123 -6.53 -6.30 -9.01
C THR A 123 -5.05 -6.58 -9.29
N ARG A 124 -4.71 -7.86 -9.54
CA ARG A 124 -3.35 -8.25 -9.93
C ARG A 124 -2.87 -7.53 -11.20
N ASP A 125 -3.77 -7.30 -12.15
CA ASP A 125 -3.44 -6.74 -13.46
C ASP A 125 -3.22 -5.23 -13.37
N GLU A 126 -3.99 -4.54 -12.51
CA GLU A 126 -3.73 -3.15 -12.15
C GLU A 126 -2.40 -3.00 -11.41
N LEU A 127 -2.08 -3.88 -10.46
CA LEU A 127 -0.77 -3.88 -9.80
C LEU A 127 0.38 -4.12 -10.79
N MET A 128 0.18 -4.99 -11.78
CA MET A 128 1.16 -5.22 -12.86
C MET A 128 1.40 -3.94 -13.67
N LEU A 129 0.32 -3.25 -14.06
CA LEU A 129 0.39 -1.99 -14.79
C LEU A 129 1.13 -0.91 -13.97
N ILE A 130 0.75 -0.71 -12.69
CA ILE A 130 1.40 0.28 -11.83
C ILE A 130 2.87 -0.06 -11.60
N GLY A 131 3.21 -1.34 -11.38
CA GLY A 131 4.61 -1.74 -11.21
C GLY A 131 5.47 -1.38 -12.42
N LYS A 132 5.00 -1.69 -13.63
CA LYS A 132 5.68 -1.29 -14.87
C LYS A 132 5.76 0.23 -15.04
N ALA A 133 4.67 0.93 -14.71
CA ALA A 133 4.60 2.39 -14.78
C ALA A 133 5.62 3.06 -13.84
N ILE A 134 5.76 2.59 -12.59
CA ILE A 134 6.76 3.07 -11.62
C ILE A 134 8.17 2.79 -12.13
N ALA A 135 8.44 1.57 -12.57
CA ALA A 135 9.75 1.19 -13.09
C ALA A 135 10.16 2.06 -14.30
N LEU A 136 9.21 2.34 -15.20
CA LEU A 136 9.43 3.20 -16.35
C LEU A 136 9.61 4.67 -15.95
N SER A 137 8.77 5.20 -15.07
CA SER A 137 8.88 6.58 -14.55
C SER A 137 10.28 6.81 -13.95
N ARG A 138 10.74 5.86 -13.13
CA ARG A 138 12.09 5.91 -12.54
C ARG A 138 13.20 5.93 -13.59
N LYS A 139 13.14 5.04 -14.59
CA LYS A 139 14.12 5.01 -15.70
C LYS A 139 14.17 6.34 -16.47
N ILE A 140 13.02 6.95 -16.72
CA ILE A 140 12.93 8.24 -17.44
C ILE A 140 13.54 9.35 -16.57
N ASN A 141 13.18 9.41 -15.29
CA ASN A 141 13.71 10.40 -14.36
C ASN A 141 15.24 10.28 -14.18
N GLU A 142 15.78 9.06 -14.16
CA GLU A 142 17.23 8.80 -14.10
C GLU A 142 17.95 9.18 -15.40
N ALA A 143 17.27 9.14 -16.55
CA ALA A 143 17.85 9.46 -17.85
C ALA A 143 17.99 10.97 -18.12
N GLY A 144 17.32 11.84 -17.33
CA GLY A 144 17.37 13.30 -17.43
C GLY A 144 16.65 13.88 -18.66
N ASP A 145 17.02 15.12 -19.07
CA ASP A 145 16.42 15.93 -20.16
C ASP A 145 16.60 15.37 -21.59
N LYS A 146 16.84 14.06 -21.74
CA LYS A 146 16.88 13.44 -23.06
C LYS A 146 15.47 13.44 -23.66
N PRO A 147 15.24 14.15 -24.78
CA PRO A 147 13.91 14.29 -25.34
C PRO A 147 13.47 12.95 -25.96
N SER A 148 12.19 12.61 -25.78
CA SER A 148 11.43 11.52 -26.46
C SER A 148 11.18 10.19 -25.75
N PHE A 149 11.22 10.12 -24.42
CA PHE A 149 10.49 9.02 -23.77
C PHE A 149 8.98 9.28 -23.88
N ASP A 150 8.34 8.71 -24.91
CA ASP A 150 6.89 8.54 -24.89
C ASP A 150 6.56 7.44 -23.89
N PHE A 151 6.42 7.85 -22.63
CA PHE A 151 6.06 6.99 -21.50
C PHE A 151 4.89 6.07 -21.86
N PHE A 152 3.87 6.61 -22.53
CA PHE A 152 2.66 5.85 -22.83
C PHE A 152 2.93 4.76 -23.86
N SER A 153 3.61 5.08 -24.95
CA SER A 153 3.95 4.09 -25.99
C SER A 153 4.82 2.96 -25.43
N ILE A 154 5.85 3.29 -24.64
CA ILE A 154 6.74 2.29 -24.04
C ILE A 154 5.99 1.42 -23.02
N LEU A 155 5.19 2.03 -22.14
CA LEU A 155 4.39 1.28 -21.18
C LEU A 155 3.40 0.35 -21.88
N GLN A 156 2.80 0.78 -22.99
CA GLN A 156 1.89 -0.04 -23.78
C GLN A 156 2.61 -1.24 -24.40
N GLU A 157 3.82 -1.06 -24.93
CA GLU A 157 4.65 -2.16 -25.42
C GLU A 157 5.03 -3.13 -24.30
N GLU A 158 5.45 -2.63 -23.14
CA GLU A 158 5.78 -3.46 -21.98
C GLU A 158 4.59 -4.28 -21.45
N MET A 159 3.38 -3.72 -21.52
CA MET A 159 2.14 -4.41 -21.14
C MET A 159 1.74 -5.45 -22.19
N LYS A 160 1.86 -5.14 -23.49
CA LYS A 160 1.64 -6.11 -24.57
C LYS A 160 2.59 -7.29 -24.46
N ALA A 161 3.88 -7.04 -24.22
CA ALA A 161 4.90 -8.07 -24.01
C ALA A 161 4.60 -8.96 -22.77
N ALA A 162 3.91 -8.41 -21.76
CA ALA A 162 3.45 -9.15 -20.60
C ALA A 162 2.09 -9.88 -20.80
N GLY A 163 1.53 -9.84 -22.01
CA GLY A 163 0.32 -10.59 -22.38
C GLY A 163 -0.99 -9.80 -22.37
N TYR A 164 -0.99 -8.49 -22.09
CA TYR A 164 -2.21 -7.70 -21.88
C TYR A 164 -2.83 -7.06 -23.15
N GLY A 165 -2.57 -7.61 -24.34
CA GLY A 165 -2.79 -6.93 -25.61
C GLY A 165 -4.22 -6.44 -25.93
N LYS A 166 -5.28 -7.16 -25.50
CA LYS A 166 -6.68 -6.81 -25.86
C LYS A 166 -7.41 -5.96 -24.81
N GLU A 167 -6.94 -5.95 -23.57
CA GLU A 167 -7.65 -5.34 -22.43
C GLU A 167 -6.88 -4.18 -21.78
N VAL A 168 -5.69 -3.84 -22.31
CA VAL A 168 -4.81 -2.83 -21.69
C VAL A 168 -5.49 -1.46 -21.55
N SER A 169 -6.35 -1.07 -22.49
CA SER A 169 -7.10 0.20 -22.43
C SER A 169 -8.03 0.28 -21.23
N SER A 170 -8.67 -0.84 -20.86
CA SER A 170 -9.53 -0.91 -19.67
C SER A 170 -8.71 -0.82 -18.39
N LEU A 171 -7.51 -1.41 -18.36
CA LEU A 171 -6.59 -1.28 -17.23
C LEU A 171 -6.12 0.16 -17.06
N TYR A 172 -5.73 0.85 -18.15
CA TYR A 172 -5.37 2.27 -18.08
C TYR A 172 -6.51 3.14 -17.54
N ALA A 173 -7.73 2.93 -18.04
CA ALA A 173 -8.90 3.66 -17.56
C ALA A 173 -9.17 3.39 -16.06
N SER A 174 -9.13 2.13 -15.63
CA SER A 174 -9.36 1.77 -14.22
C SER A 174 -8.32 2.39 -13.29
N VAL A 175 -7.05 2.31 -13.67
CA VAL A 175 -5.94 2.91 -12.93
C VAL A 175 -6.06 4.43 -12.92
N SER A 176 -6.42 5.07 -14.04
CA SER A 176 -6.47 6.54 -14.11
C SER A 176 -7.48 7.16 -13.13
N ARG A 177 -8.57 6.44 -12.82
CA ARG A 177 -9.56 6.83 -11.80
C ARG A 177 -8.94 7.01 -10.41
N THR A 178 -7.82 6.33 -10.13
CA THR A 178 -7.11 6.43 -8.85
C THR A 178 -6.17 7.63 -8.79
N GLY A 179 -5.99 8.36 -9.89
CA GLY A 179 -5.06 9.48 -10.00
C GLY A 179 -3.60 9.07 -10.17
N LEU A 180 -3.28 7.77 -10.27
CA LEU A 180 -1.92 7.27 -10.52
C LEU A 180 -1.45 7.45 -11.96
N LEU A 181 -2.37 7.49 -12.92
CA LEU A 181 -2.09 7.84 -14.30
C LEU A 181 -3.00 8.98 -14.73
N VAL A 182 -2.44 10.01 -15.34
CA VAL A 182 -3.20 11.18 -15.81
C VAL A 182 -3.47 11.03 -17.31
N PRO A 183 -4.73 11.00 -17.75
CA PRO A 183 -5.04 11.00 -19.17
C PRO A 183 -4.72 12.38 -19.77
N VAL A 184 -4.03 12.39 -20.90
CA VAL A 184 -3.72 13.59 -21.67
C VAL A 184 -4.23 13.42 -23.10
N SER A 185 -4.80 14.50 -23.64
CA SER A 185 -5.29 14.49 -25.02
C SER A 185 -4.11 14.38 -25.98
N ALA A 186 -4.18 13.44 -26.91
CA ALA A 186 -3.20 13.25 -27.97
C ALA A 186 -3.91 13.14 -29.33
N PHE A 187 -3.16 13.31 -30.42
CA PHE A 187 -3.73 13.15 -31.75
C PHE A 187 -4.18 11.70 -31.94
N GLY A 188 -5.48 11.49 -32.15
CA GLY A 188 -6.05 10.16 -32.37
C GLY A 188 -6.43 9.38 -31.11
N GLY A 189 -6.36 9.98 -29.91
CA GLY A 189 -6.84 9.31 -28.69
C GLY A 189 -6.38 9.92 -27.37
N LEU A 190 -6.38 9.09 -26.33
CA LEU A 190 -5.86 9.41 -25.01
C LEU A 190 -4.51 8.76 -24.81
N ASN A 191 -3.52 9.56 -24.42
CA ASN A 191 -2.28 9.07 -23.83
C ASN A 191 -2.38 9.15 -22.31
N TYR A 192 -1.48 8.48 -21.60
CA TYR A 192 -1.41 8.53 -20.14
C TYR A 192 0.00 8.88 -19.70
N THR A 193 0.11 9.78 -18.72
CA THR A 193 1.39 10.17 -18.11
C THR A 193 1.42 9.78 -16.64
N PRO A 194 2.61 9.54 -16.06
CA PRO A 194 2.71 9.30 -14.62
C PRO A 194 2.25 10.54 -13.85
N SER A 195 1.62 10.33 -12.69
CA SER A 195 1.27 11.41 -11.77
C SER A 195 2.29 11.53 -10.63
N PRO A 196 2.32 12.66 -9.90
CA PRO A 196 3.12 12.75 -8.68
C PRO A 196 2.78 11.67 -7.64
N TRP A 197 1.54 11.18 -7.61
CA TRP A 197 1.15 10.06 -6.75
C TRP A 197 1.81 8.76 -7.19
N LEU A 198 1.97 8.50 -8.49
CA LEU A 198 2.69 7.31 -8.95
C LEU A 198 4.13 7.30 -8.44
N ASP A 199 4.81 8.45 -8.54
CA ASP A 199 6.19 8.57 -8.09
C ASP A 199 6.31 8.44 -6.58
N GLU A 200 5.36 9.00 -5.83
CA GLU A 200 5.27 8.83 -4.38
C GLU A 200 5.03 7.37 -3.97
N LEU A 201 4.10 6.67 -4.63
CA LEU A 201 3.86 5.25 -4.41
C LEU A 201 5.16 4.44 -4.60
N GLY A 202 5.90 4.73 -5.66
CA GLY A 202 7.18 4.08 -5.96
C GLY A 202 8.33 4.43 -4.99
N ARG A 203 8.20 5.49 -4.18
CA ARG A 203 9.12 5.81 -3.07
C ARG A 203 8.73 5.10 -1.77
N LEU A 204 7.44 4.91 -1.54
CA LEU A 204 6.90 4.34 -0.31
C LEU A 204 6.89 2.80 -0.35
N ALA A 205 6.57 2.19 -1.49
CA ALA A 205 6.43 0.74 -1.64
C ALA A 205 7.14 0.19 -2.88
N SER A 206 7.49 -1.10 -2.81
CA SER A 206 8.15 -1.85 -3.88
C SER A 206 7.14 -2.84 -4.48
N ILE A 207 6.48 -2.43 -5.56
CA ILE A 207 5.42 -3.24 -6.18
C ILE A 207 6.03 -4.49 -6.85
N GLU A 208 7.23 -4.37 -7.37
CA GLU A 208 7.98 -5.47 -7.96
C GLU A 208 8.17 -6.61 -6.95
N ASP A 209 8.37 -6.30 -5.66
CA ASP A 209 8.55 -7.30 -4.61
C ASP A 209 7.27 -8.05 -4.23
N VAL A 210 6.09 -7.53 -4.58
CA VAL A 210 4.83 -8.26 -4.40
C VAL A 210 4.40 -9.00 -5.66
N LEU A 211 4.93 -8.63 -6.82
CA LEU A 211 4.64 -9.29 -8.10
C LEU A 211 5.50 -10.52 -8.37
N LYS A 212 6.68 -10.65 -7.73
CA LYS A 212 7.52 -11.86 -7.79
C LYS A 212 6.75 -13.11 -7.32
N PRO A 213 6.99 -14.29 -7.92
CA PRO A 213 6.50 -15.56 -7.37
C PRO A 213 7.07 -15.77 -5.95
N GLU A 214 6.25 -16.28 -5.04
CA GLU A 214 6.75 -16.70 -3.73
C GLU A 214 7.59 -17.97 -3.94
N SER A 215 8.89 -17.87 -3.62
CA SER A 215 9.87 -18.96 -3.67
C SER A 215 9.66 -19.97 -2.55
#